data_AF-A0A6G8FZ06-F1
#
_entry.id   AF-A0A6G8FZ06-F1
#
_cell.length_a   1.000
_cell.length_b   1.000
_cell.length_c   1.000
_cell.angle_alpha   90.00
_cell.angle_beta   90.00
_cell.angle_gamma   90.00
#
_symmetry.space_group_name_H-M   'P 1'
#
loop_
_entity.id
_entity.type
_entity.pdbx_description
1 polymer ?
#
loop_
_entity_poly.entity_id
_entity_poly.type
_entity_poly.pdbx_seq_one_letter_code
_entity_poly.pdbx_strand_id
1 'polypeptide(L)'
;MALRLGAHLDSLTDRLRWEPVTRRVRARLDGRPVLDTTDAVLVWEPRRVVPMYAVPPADLSATLAPRARAAVPDDLPPELGPVHFEWHHTPGTSFDVVVGERTLAHAAFAPDDPDLGGRVVIEWDPFDWTEEAQAVTGHPHDPFKRIDLLATERHVVVSLGGVVLADTHRALALYETHLPPRWYVPHDDVVTDLLVGSPTTSTCAYKGHAAYVSLRPGAVPGLDEEAGHDVAWTYPHPLHEVEAVRGMFCFWAERTDLEVDGVAVPRPATPWSAGLEPA
;
A
#
# COMPACT_ATOMS: atom_id res chain seq x y z
N MET A 1 22.64 21.10 15.24
CA MET A 1 21.17 21.28 15.35
C MET A 1 20.53 19.91 15.15
N ALA A 2 19.54 19.52 15.96
CA ALA A 2 18.89 18.21 15.84
C ALA A 2 18.03 18.14 14.56
N LEU A 3 18.02 16.99 13.89
CA LEU A 3 17.21 16.71 12.70
C LEU A 3 15.98 15.90 13.10
N ARG A 4 14.79 16.31 12.66
CA ARG A 4 13.58 15.48 12.78
C ARG A 4 13.59 14.44 11.67
N LEU A 5 13.94 13.19 12.00
CA LEU A 5 14.20 12.13 11.01
C LEU A 5 13.03 11.89 10.06
N GLY A 6 11.78 11.83 10.55
CA GLY A 6 10.60 11.64 9.68
C GLY A 6 10.50 12.72 8.60
N ALA A 7 10.56 14.00 8.99
CA ALA A 7 10.53 15.11 8.05
C ALA A 7 11.72 15.11 7.07
N HIS A 8 12.86 14.56 7.48
CA HIS A 8 13.99 14.38 6.57
C HIS A 8 13.72 13.27 5.54
N LEU A 9 13.22 12.12 5.96
CA LEU A 9 12.85 11.02 5.06
C LEU A 9 11.75 11.44 4.09
N ASP A 10 10.74 12.17 4.56
CA ASP A 10 9.68 12.76 3.74
C ASP A 10 10.27 13.71 2.69
N SER A 11 11.31 14.48 3.03
CA SER A 11 11.98 15.38 2.06
C SER A 11 12.75 14.65 0.95
N LEU A 12 12.93 13.33 1.05
CA LEU A 12 13.60 12.52 0.04
C LEU A 12 12.63 11.95 -1.00
N THR A 13 11.31 12.10 -0.83
CA THR A 13 10.31 11.53 -1.74
C THR A 13 10.43 12.06 -3.16
N ASP A 14 10.86 13.31 -3.36
CA ASP A 14 11.10 13.91 -4.68
C ASP A 14 12.41 13.44 -5.36
N ARG A 15 13.12 12.47 -4.76
CA ARG A 15 14.38 11.94 -5.29
C ARG A 15 14.24 10.47 -5.69
N LEU A 16 15.03 10.08 -6.70
CA LEU A 16 15.33 8.68 -6.96
C LEU A 16 16.07 8.11 -5.76
N ARG A 17 15.57 7.01 -5.21
CA ARG A 17 16.12 6.30 -4.05
C ARG A 17 16.27 4.83 -4.41
N TRP A 18 17.26 4.17 -3.82
CA TRP A 18 17.48 2.74 -4.01
C TRP A 18 18.06 2.08 -2.77
N GLU A 19 17.83 0.77 -2.62
CA GLU A 19 18.34 -0.05 -1.52
C GLU A 19 18.61 -1.48 -2.04
N PRO A 20 19.77 -2.11 -1.73
CA PRO A 20 20.03 -3.49 -2.09
C PRO A 20 19.01 -4.49 -1.54
N VAL A 21 18.66 -5.50 -2.34
CA VAL A 21 17.86 -6.65 -1.88
C VAL A 21 18.80 -7.83 -1.67
N THR A 22 18.83 -8.37 -0.45
CA THR A 22 19.67 -9.54 -0.13
C THR A 22 19.00 -10.87 -0.44
N ARG A 23 17.72 -10.84 -0.83
CA ARG A 23 16.88 -12.00 -1.10
C ARG A 23 16.93 -12.39 -2.58
N ARG A 24 16.72 -13.66 -2.88
CA ARG A 24 16.49 -14.16 -4.23
C ARG A 24 15.11 -13.75 -4.71
N VAL A 25 15.06 -12.95 -5.78
CA VAL A 25 13.83 -12.47 -6.41
C VAL A 25 13.59 -13.23 -7.71
N ARG A 26 12.35 -13.67 -7.94
CA ARG A 26 11.93 -14.30 -9.20
C ARG A 26 10.59 -13.73 -9.64
N ALA A 27 10.43 -13.59 -10.95
CA ALA A 27 9.15 -13.27 -11.59
C ALA A 27 8.82 -14.31 -12.67
N ARG A 28 7.54 -14.64 -12.80
CA ARG A 28 7.02 -15.51 -13.86
C ARG A 28 5.83 -14.88 -14.56
N LEU A 29 5.69 -15.14 -15.85
CA LEU A 29 4.49 -14.82 -16.64
C LEU A 29 3.87 -16.14 -17.11
N ASP A 30 2.63 -16.42 -16.71
CA ASP A 30 1.93 -17.67 -17.04
C ASP A 30 2.80 -18.92 -16.75
N GLY A 31 3.50 -18.90 -15.60
CA GLY A 31 4.43 -19.94 -15.17
C GLY A 31 5.81 -19.95 -15.86
N ARG A 32 6.03 -19.19 -16.94
CA ARG A 32 7.32 -19.07 -17.63
C ARG A 32 8.26 -18.14 -16.86
N PRO A 33 9.55 -18.47 -16.68
CA PRO A 33 10.49 -17.60 -15.99
C PRO A 33 10.73 -16.32 -16.80
N VAL A 34 10.65 -15.18 -16.11
CA VAL A 34 10.96 -13.85 -16.67
C VAL A 34 12.29 -13.35 -16.12
N LEU A 35 12.54 -13.56 -14.83
CA LEU A 35 13.80 -13.25 -14.16
C LEU A 35 14.05 -14.17 -12.97
N ASP A 36 15.32 -14.34 -12.63
CA ASP A 36 15.78 -15.03 -11.41
C ASP A 36 17.11 -14.41 -10.96
N THR A 37 17.11 -13.65 -9.87
CA THR A 37 18.28 -12.87 -9.42
C THR A 37 18.46 -12.91 -7.91
N THR A 38 19.72 -12.80 -7.46
CA THR A 38 20.11 -12.50 -6.07
C THR A 38 20.79 -11.13 -5.96
N ASP A 39 20.71 -10.34 -7.02
CA ASP A 39 21.34 -9.02 -7.15
C ASP A 39 20.27 -8.00 -7.54
N ALA A 40 19.08 -8.08 -6.94
CA ALA A 40 18.06 -7.06 -7.11
C ALA A 40 18.37 -5.84 -6.23
N VAL A 41 17.85 -4.69 -6.63
CA VAL A 41 17.72 -3.51 -5.75
C VAL A 41 16.26 -3.07 -5.75
N LEU A 42 15.81 -2.49 -4.65
CA LEU A 42 14.58 -1.73 -4.60
C LEU A 42 14.85 -0.34 -5.18
N VAL A 43 13.91 0.18 -5.95
CA VAL A 43 13.95 1.54 -6.49
C VAL A 43 12.64 2.25 -6.17
N TRP A 44 12.76 3.47 -5.64
CA TRP A 44 11.66 4.42 -5.55
C TRP A 44 12.00 5.59 -6.47
N GLU A 45 11.24 5.74 -7.56
CA GLU A 45 11.29 6.96 -8.34
C GLU A 45 10.77 8.17 -7.54
N PRO A 46 11.06 9.41 -7.98
CA PRO A 46 10.45 10.60 -7.42
C PRO A 46 8.93 10.43 -7.28
N ARG A 47 8.41 10.82 -6.12
CA ARG A 47 7.00 10.76 -5.69
C ARG A 47 6.44 9.35 -5.45
N ARG A 48 7.12 8.27 -5.84
CA ARG A 48 6.67 6.89 -5.55
C ARG A 48 6.89 6.56 -4.09
N VAL A 49 5.83 6.15 -3.39
CA VAL A 49 5.89 5.82 -1.96
C VAL A 49 6.12 4.34 -1.67
N VAL A 50 6.07 3.50 -2.71
CA VAL A 50 6.38 2.07 -2.64
C VAL A 50 7.49 1.72 -3.62
N PRO A 51 8.38 0.76 -3.29
CA PRO A 51 9.47 0.38 -4.17
C PRO A 51 9.01 -0.50 -5.33
N MET A 52 9.88 -0.62 -6.33
CA MET A 52 9.83 -1.63 -7.39
C MET A 52 11.17 -2.38 -7.45
N TYR A 53 11.18 -3.61 -7.95
CA TYR A 53 12.43 -4.33 -8.17
C TYR A 53 13.13 -3.81 -9.44
N ALA A 54 14.41 -3.47 -9.31
CA ALA A 54 15.32 -3.31 -10.43
C ALA A 54 16.37 -4.41 -10.43
N VAL A 55 16.59 -5.03 -11.59
CA VAL A 55 17.42 -6.23 -11.73
C VAL A 55 18.48 -6.04 -12.81
N PRO A 56 19.62 -6.78 -12.77
CA PRO A 56 20.57 -6.76 -13.87
C PRO A 56 19.91 -7.27 -15.16
N PRO A 57 20.15 -6.65 -16.33
CA PRO A 57 19.68 -7.18 -17.60
C PRO A 57 20.14 -8.62 -17.88
N ALA A 58 21.29 -9.03 -17.34
CA ALA A 58 21.85 -10.37 -17.51
C ALA A 58 21.02 -11.47 -16.83
N ASP A 59 20.20 -11.11 -15.83
CA ASP A 59 19.37 -12.06 -15.08
C ASP A 59 17.95 -12.17 -15.65
N LEU A 60 17.65 -11.40 -16.70
CA LEU A 60 16.39 -11.47 -17.44
C LEU A 60 16.43 -12.63 -18.43
N SER A 61 15.41 -13.48 -18.36
CA SER A 61 15.11 -14.48 -19.39
C SER A 61 14.21 -13.90 -20.51
N ALA A 62 13.57 -12.75 -20.26
CA ALA A 62 12.76 -12.02 -21.22
C ALA A 62 13.61 -11.10 -22.11
N THR A 63 13.13 -10.82 -23.31
CA THR A 63 13.75 -9.83 -24.20
C THR A 63 13.14 -8.46 -23.94
N LEU A 64 14.01 -7.43 -23.85
CA LEU A 64 13.58 -6.04 -23.75
C LEU A 64 13.61 -5.38 -25.12
N ALA A 65 12.50 -4.80 -25.57
CA ALA A 65 12.41 -4.04 -26.80
C ALA A 65 12.24 -2.54 -26.48
N PRO A 66 13.19 -1.65 -26.86
CA PRO A 66 13.09 -0.23 -26.56
C PRO A 66 11.79 0.39 -27.06
N ARG A 67 11.21 1.28 -26.24
CA ARG A 67 9.94 1.96 -26.53
C ARG A 67 10.02 3.43 -26.12
N ALA A 68 9.27 4.28 -26.84
CA ALA A 68 9.08 5.68 -26.46
C ALA A 68 8.39 5.78 -25.09
N ARG A 69 8.87 6.68 -24.23
CA ARG A 69 8.29 6.90 -22.89
C ARG A 69 6.82 7.34 -23.01
N ALA A 70 5.99 6.86 -22.09
CA ALA A 70 4.64 7.37 -21.96
C ALA A 70 4.67 8.84 -21.52
N ALA A 71 3.66 9.62 -21.91
CA ALA A 71 3.48 10.96 -21.37
C ALA A 71 3.02 10.87 -19.92
N VAL A 72 3.66 11.62 -19.04
CA VAL A 72 3.25 11.74 -17.64
C VAL A 72 2.23 12.88 -17.54
N PRO A 73 1.04 12.67 -16.95
CA PRO A 73 0.08 13.74 -16.74
C PRO A 73 0.63 14.86 -15.83
N ASP A 74 0.21 16.11 -16.08
CA ASP A 74 0.64 17.26 -15.27
C ASP A 74 -0.08 17.34 -13.90
N ASP A 75 -1.35 16.88 -13.85
CA ASP A 75 -2.21 16.96 -12.66
C ASP A 75 -2.22 15.64 -11.89
N LEU A 76 -1.08 15.32 -11.27
CA LEU A 76 -0.91 14.12 -10.46
C LEU A 76 -0.89 14.46 -8.96
N PRO A 77 -1.42 13.56 -8.10
CA PRO A 77 -1.32 13.73 -6.65
C PRO A 77 0.16 13.77 -6.22
N PRO A 78 0.52 14.50 -5.16
CA PRO A 78 1.92 14.71 -4.78
C PRO A 78 2.68 13.39 -4.58
N GLU A 79 2.00 12.36 -4.04
CA GLU A 79 2.51 11.01 -3.87
C GLU A 79 1.84 10.03 -4.83
N LEU A 80 2.61 9.06 -5.31
CA LEU A 80 2.18 8.07 -6.29
C LEU A 80 2.28 6.65 -5.70
N GLY A 81 1.17 5.92 -5.77
CA GLY A 81 1.11 4.50 -5.42
C GLY A 81 1.71 3.59 -6.50
N PRO A 82 1.53 2.25 -6.37
CA PRO A 82 2.05 1.25 -7.32
C PRO A 82 1.26 1.13 -8.63
N VAL A 83 0.51 2.15 -9.03
CA VAL A 83 -0.29 2.16 -10.27
C VAL A 83 0.37 2.98 -11.36
N HIS A 84 -0.02 2.76 -12.62
CA HIS A 84 0.53 3.45 -13.79
C HIS A 84 2.06 3.37 -13.84
N PHE A 85 2.57 2.14 -13.97
CA PHE A 85 4.00 1.87 -14.01
C PHE A 85 4.72 2.70 -15.08
N GLU A 86 4.07 2.92 -16.23
CA GLU A 86 4.62 3.61 -17.38
C GLU A 86 4.93 5.11 -17.15
N TRP A 87 4.45 5.68 -16.03
CA TRP A 87 4.73 7.07 -15.65
C TRP A 87 6.03 7.18 -14.86
N HIS A 88 7.10 7.52 -15.58
CA HIS A 88 8.44 7.74 -15.02
C HIS A 88 8.74 9.24 -14.92
N HIS A 89 9.13 9.70 -13.74
CA HIS A 89 9.66 11.06 -13.54
C HIS A 89 11.18 11.09 -13.72
N THR A 90 11.82 9.94 -13.57
CA THR A 90 13.26 9.79 -13.77
C THR A 90 13.58 9.72 -15.27
N PRO A 91 14.65 10.38 -15.77
CA PRO A 91 15.18 10.13 -17.10
C PRO A 91 15.55 8.65 -17.27
N GLY A 92 15.39 8.11 -18.47
CA GLY A 92 15.69 6.71 -18.74
C GLY A 92 15.01 6.19 -20.01
N THR A 93 15.10 4.89 -20.21
CA THR A 93 14.53 4.20 -21.38
C THR A 93 13.40 3.27 -20.95
N SER A 94 12.23 3.39 -21.57
CA SER A 94 11.14 2.43 -21.40
C SER A 94 11.27 1.27 -22.38
N PHE A 95 10.78 0.10 -22.00
CA PHE A 95 10.83 -1.11 -22.82
C PHE A 95 9.50 -1.84 -22.79
N ASP A 96 9.23 -2.56 -23.88
CA ASP A 96 8.33 -3.69 -23.84
C ASP A 96 9.07 -4.92 -23.34
N VAL A 97 8.37 -5.76 -22.58
CA VAL A 97 8.87 -7.06 -22.12
C VAL A 97 8.29 -8.15 -23.01
N VAL A 98 9.16 -8.91 -23.68
CA VAL A 98 8.78 -9.99 -24.59
C VAL A 98 9.11 -11.34 -23.96
N VAL A 99 8.09 -12.17 -23.75
CA VAL A 99 8.20 -13.51 -23.13
C VAL A 99 7.57 -14.55 -24.06
N GLY A 100 8.39 -15.19 -24.88
CA GLY A 100 7.90 -16.06 -25.95
C GLY A 100 7.10 -15.26 -26.98
N GLU A 101 5.80 -15.54 -27.11
CA GLU A 101 4.89 -14.85 -28.04
C GLU A 101 4.13 -13.68 -27.41
N ARG A 102 4.27 -13.49 -26.09
CA ARG A 102 3.61 -12.38 -25.36
C ARG A 102 4.51 -11.17 -25.36
N THR A 103 3.94 -10.01 -25.66
CA THR A 103 4.59 -8.69 -25.53
C THR A 103 3.76 -7.86 -24.57
N LEU A 104 4.37 -7.41 -23.48
CA LEU A 104 3.78 -6.52 -22.51
C LEU A 104 4.30 -5.10 -22.76
N ALA A 105 3.38 -4.18 -23.07
CA ALA A 105 3.74 -2.82 -23.41
C ALA A 105 4.17 -2.05 -22.17
N HIS A 106 5.27 -1.29 -22.25
CA HIS A 106 5.77 -0.47 -21.14
C HIS A 106 6.11 -1.23 -19.85
N ALA A 107 6.34 -2.55 -19.91
CA ALA A 107 6.51 -3.39 -18.73
C ALA A 107 7.92 -3.38 -18.08
N ALA A 108 8.82 -2.53 -18.58
CA ALA A 108 10.15 -2.36 -18.02
C ALA A 108 10.71 -0.95 -18.25
N PHE A 109 11.59 -0.51 -17.34
CA PHE A 109 12.22 0.81 -17.39
C PHE A 109 13.65 0.76 -16.88
N ALA A 110 14.60 1.31 -17.62
CA ALA A 110 15.97 1.49 -17.17
C ALA A 110 16.21 2.99 -16.88
N PRO A 111 16.30 3.39 -15.60
CA PRO A 111 16.67 4.74 -15.23
C PRO A 111 18.08 5.08 -15.71
N ASP A 112 18.27 6.31 -16.20
CA ASP A 112 19.60 6.84 -16.58
C ASP A 112 20.30 7.40 -15.35
N ASP A 113 20.68 6.49 -14.44
CA ASP A 113 21.41 6.82 -13.21
C ASP A 113 22.59 5.85 -13.02
N PRO A 114 23.83 6.37 -12.87
CA PRO A 114 25.02 5.53 -12.76
C PRO A 114 25.03 4.63 -11.52
N ASP A 115 24.39 5.04 -10.41
CA ASP A 115 24.37 4.26 -9.16
C ASP A 115 23.49 3.01 -9.32
N LEU A 116 22.53 3.03 -10.25
CA LEU A 116 21.72 1.86 -10.59
C LEU A 116 22.39 0.91 -11.59
N GLY A 117 23.57 1.26 -12.13
CA GLY A 117 24.40 0.33 -12.92
C GLY A 117 23.71 -0.28 -14.14
N GLY A 118 22.75 0.42 -14.75
CA GLY A 118 21.97 -0.07 -15.89
C GLY A 118 20.93 -1.15 -15.54
N ARG A 119 20.59 -1.31 -14.26
CA ARG A 119 19.50 -2.19 -13.83
C ARG A 119 18.16 -1.73 -14.41
N VAL A 120 17.28 -2.69 -14.61
CA VAL A 120 15.96 -2.50 -15.22
C VAL A 120 14.90 -2.74 -14.17
N VAL A 121 14.11 -1.71 -13.89
CA VAL A 121 12.88 -1.77 -13.10
C VAL A 121 11.84 -2.54 -13.90
N ILE A 122 11.19 -3.51 -13.27
CA ILE A 122 10.18 -4.38 -13.92
C ILE A 122 8.79 -4.05 -13.36
N GLU A 123 7.81 -3.98 -14.25
CA GLU A 123 6.40 -3.78 -13.88
C GLU A 123 5.91 -4.90 -12.97
N TRP A 124 5.02 -4.59 -12.03
CA TRP A 124 4.56 -5.55 -11.03
C TRP A 124 3.45 -6.47 -11.54
N ASP A 125 2.32 -5.86 -11.93
CA ASP A 125 1.02 -6.52 -12.08
C ASP A 125 0.99 -7.74 -13.02
N PRO A 126 1.71 -7.76 -14.16
CA PRO A 126 1.62 -8.89 -15.08
C PRO A 126 2.27 -10.19 -14.57
N PHE A 127 3.05 -10.16 -13.48
CA PHE A 127 3.90 -11.28 -13.09
C PHE A 127 3.57 -11.87 -11.72
N ASP A 128 3.79 -13.17 -11.59
CA ASP A 128 3.84 -13.86 -10.31
C ASP A 128 5.22 -13.65 -9.68
N TRP A 129 5.27 -12.96 -8.54
CA TRP A 129 6.50 -12.62 -7.84
C TRP A 129 6.77 -13.55 -6.66
N THR A 130 8.03 -13.95 -6.50
CA THR A 130 8.49 -14.63 -5.28
C THR A 130 9.80 -14.06 -4.76
N GLU A 131 9.91 -13.96 -3.44
CA GLU A 131 11.16 -13.78 -2.69
C GLU A 131 11.47 -15.06 -1.92
N GLU A 132 12.65 -15.63 -2.08
CA GLU A 132 13.04 -16.88 -1.39
C GLU A 132 12.00 -18.01 -1.54
N ALA A 133 11.37 -18.09 -2.71
CA ALA A 133 10.27 -19.00 -3.04
C ALA A 133 8.94 -18.77 -2.30
N GLN A 134 8.79 -17.67 -1.55
CA GLN A 134 7.51 -17.22 -1.00
C GLN A 134 6.88 -16.20 -1.95
N ALA A 135 5.58 -16.31 -2.18
CA ALA A 135 4.84 -15.33 -2.97
C ALA A 135 4.88 -13.95 -2.28
N VAL A 136 5.06 -12.90 -3.07
CA VAL A 136 5.01 -11.52 -2.59
C VAL A 136 3.69 -10.89 -3.02
N THR A 137 3.03 -10.21 -2.10
CA THR A 137 1.69 -9.63 -2.32
C THR A 137 1.82 -8.13 -2.57
N GLY A 138 1.05 -7.59 -3.53
CA GLY A 138 0.84 -6.15 -3.70
C GLY A 138 2.00 -5.38 -4.35
N HIS A 139 3.19 -5.42 -3.76
CA HIS A 139 4.43 -4.79 -4.27
C HIS A 139 5.64 -5.29 -3.42
N PRO A 140 6.90 -5.02 -3.81
CA PRO A 140 8.07 -5.34 -3.00
C PRO A 140 7.99 -4.75 -1.59
N HIS A 141 8.47 -5.48 -0.58
CA HIS A 141 8.47 -5.00 0.80
C HIS A 141 9.61 -4.00 1.00
N ASP A 142 9.29 -2.85 1.59
CA ASP A 142 10.24 -1.82 1.97
C ASP A 142 10.88 -2.19 3.33
N PRO A 143 12.21 -2.38 3.40
CA PRO A 143 12.90 -2.76 4.65
C PRO A 143 12.85 -1.68 5.74
N PHE A 144 12.47 -0.45 5.40
CA PHE A 144 12.30 0.67 6.33
C PHE A 144 10.85 0.82 6.80
N LYS A 145 9.92 0.04 6.23
CA LYS A 145 8.54 -0.03 6.69
C LYS A 145 8.46 -0.92 7.92
N ARG A 146 7.88 -0.38 8.99
CA ARG A 146 7.59 -1.12 10.21
C ARG A 146 6.09 -1.07 10.48
N ILE A 147 5.55 -2.20 10.95
CA ILE A 147 4.22 -2.30 11.51
C ILE A 147 4.36 -2.87 12.92
N ASP A 148 3.89 -2.11 13.91
CA ASP A 148 3.77 -2.60 15.29
C ASP A 148 2.29 -2.77 15.63
N LEU A 149 1.97 -3.86 16.30
CA LEU A 149 0.67 -4.13 16.88
C LEU A 149 0.80 -4.27 18.38
N LEU A 150 0.22 -3.33 19.12
CA LEU A 150 0.30 -3.27 20.58
C LEU A 150 -1.09 -3.34 21.18
N ALA A 151 -1.31 -4.30 22.07
CA ALA A 151 -2.50 -4.32 22.91
C ALA A 151 -2.53 -3.07 23.80
N THR A 152 -3.70 -2.48 23.94
CA THR A 152 -3.89 -1.25 24.72
C THR A 152 -5.13 -1.36 25.61
N GLU A 153 -5.04 -0.80 26.81
CA GLU A 153 -6.18 -0.64 27.74
C GLU A 153 -6.87 0.73 27.60
N ARG A 154 -6.32 1.59 26.72
CA ARG A 154 -6.88 2.91 26.42
C ARG A 154 -8.32 2.77 25.93
N HIS A 155 -9.17 3.68 26.38
CA HIS A 155 -10.57 3.73 25.96
C HIS A 155 -10.64 4.29 24.54
N VAL A 156 -11.14 3.53 23.58
CA VAL A 156 -11.29 3.96 22.19
C VAL A 156 -12.77 3.97 21.83
N VAL A 157 -13.28 5.14 21.45
CA VAL A 157 -14.65 5.31 20.98
C VAL A 157 -14.65 5.85 19.57
N VAL A 158 -15.41 5.20 18.69
CA VAL A 158 -15.63 5.64 17.31
C VAL A 158 -17.11 5.98 17.15
N SER A 159 -17.39 7.15 16.60
CA SER A 159 -18.75 7.57 16.29
C SER A 159 -18.84 8.26 14.93
N LEU A 160 -20.04 8.31 14.36
CA LEU A 160 -20.34 9.07 13.15
C LEU A 160 -21.74 9.66 13.26
N GLY A 161 -21.87 10.97 13.02
CA GLY A 161 -23.15 11.67 13.15
C GLY A 161 -23.76 11.58 14.54
N GLY A 162 -22.93 11.48 15.59
CA GLY A 162 -23.35 11.33 16.98
C GLY A 162 -23.78 9.91 17.39
N VAL A 163 -23.72 8.94 16.47
CA VAL A 163 -24.01 7.52 16.77
C VAL A 163 -22.70 6.78 17.01
N VAL A 164 -22.59 6.09 18.14
CA VAL A 164 -21.42 5.25 18.47
C VAL A 164 -21.43 3.99 17.61
N LEU A 165 -20.33 3.76 16.91
CA LEU A 165 -20.10 2.58 16.07
C LEU A 165 -19.24 1.53 16.78
N ALA A 166 -18.36 1.97 17.69
CA ALA A 166 -17.49 1.12 18.47
C ALA A 166 -17.09 1.80 19.79
N ASP A 167 -16.96 1.00 20.85
CA ASP A 167 -16.53 1.43 22.19
C ASP A 167 -15.76 0.29 22.87
N THR A 168 -14.45 0.47 23.09
CA THR A 168 -13.58 -0.61 23.59
C THR A 168 -12.48 -0.14 24.52
N HIS A 169 -12.07 -1.03 25.43
CA HIS A 169 -10.82 -0.96 26.21
C HIS A 169 -9.83 -2.06 25.83
N ARG A 170 -10.04 -2.73 24.69
CA ARG A 170 -9.30 -3.94 24.28
C ARG A 170 -8.82 -3.83 22.84
N ALA A 171 -8.55 -2.60 22.39
CA ALA A 171 -8.09 -2.37 21.03
C ALA A 171 -6.66 -2.92 20.82
N LEU A 172 -6.32 -3.19 19.55
CA LEU A 172 -4.94 -3.24 19.11
C LEU A 172 -4.58 -1.91 18.44
N ALA A 173 -3.60 -1.21 18.98
CA ALA A 173 -3.02 -0.04 18.36
C ALA A 173 -2.01 -0.49 17.30
N LEU A 174 -2.27 -0.14 16.05
CA LEU A 174 -1.38 -0.34 14.92
C LEU A 174 -0.61 0.95 14.64
N TYR A 175 0.71 0.85 14.70
CA TYR A 175 1.63 1.91 14.28
C TYR A 175 2.34 1.47 13.01
N GLU A 176 2.24 2.29 11.97
CA GLU A 176 2.86 2.01 10.68
C GLU A 176 3.71 3.20 10.24
N THR A 177 4.89 2.93 9.69
CA THR A 177 5.82 3.98 9.24
C THR A 177 5.09 5.02 8.38
N HIS A 178 5.18 6.28 8.82
CA HIS A 178 4.62 7.50 8.20
C HIS A 178 3.08 7.58 8.16
N LEU A 179 2.36 6.71 8.87
CA LEU A 179 0.90 6.76 8.96
C LEU A 179 0.41 7.11 10.37
N PRO A 180 -0.78 7.73 10.52
CA PRO A 180 -1.39 7.92 11.81
C PRO A 180 -1.72 6.56 12.47
N PRO A 181 -1.76 6.50 13.82
CA PRO A 181 -2.17 5.29 14.52
C PRO A 181 -3.55 4.80 14.06
N ARG A 182 -3.68 3.49 13.86
CA ARG A 182 -4.96 2.82 13.59
C ARG A 182 -5.37 2.00 14.79
N TRP A 183 -6.66 2.00 15.11
CA TRP A 183 -7.20 1.31 16.26
C TRP A 183 -8.09 0.17 15.77
N TYR A 184 -7.60 -1.06 15.91
CA TYR A 184 -8.37 -2.25 15.60
C TYR A 184 -9.21 -2.61 16.82
N VAL A 185 -10.52 -2.63 16.63
CA VAL A 185 -11.54 -2.90 17.65
C VAL A 185 -11.99 -4.36 17.51
N PRO A 186 -12.04 -5.14 18.61
CA PRO A 186 -12.61 -6.48 18.58
C PRO A 186 -14.06 -6.47 18.07
N HIS A 187 -14.46 -7.49 17.32
CA HIS A 187 -15.82 -7.62 16.79
C HIS A 187 -16.92 -7.38 17.85
N ASP A 188 -16.76 -7.94 19.06
CA ASP A 188 -17.75 -7.85 20.14
C ASP A 188 -17.98 -6.43 20.68
N ASP A 189 -17.03 -5.52 20.42
CA ASP A 189 -17.08 -4.12 20.88
C ASP A 189 -17.53 -3.17 19.74
N VAL A 190 -17.94 -3.73 18.60
CA VAL A 190 -18.47 -3.00 17.43
C VAL A 190 -19.99 -3.21 17.35
N VAL A 191 -20.74 -2.15 17.05
CA VAL A 191 -22.18 -2.21 16.83
C VAL A 191 -22.47 -2.73 15.41
N THR A 192 -22.18 -4.01 15.16
CA THR A 192 -22.22 -4.63 13.82
C THR A 192 -23.61 -4.63 13.18
N ASP A 193 -24.68 -4.49 13.96
CA ASP A 193 -26.05 -4.34 13.45
C ASP A 193 -26.22 -3.09 12.58
N LEU A 194 -25.38 -2.06 12.78
CA LEU A 194 -25.34 -0.86 11.95
C LEU A 194 -24.54 -1.03 10.66
N LEU A 195 -23.86 -2.15 10.47
CA LEU A 195 -22.91 -2.38 9.38
C LEU A 195 -23.43 -3.41 8.38
N VAL A 196 -23.05 -3.23 7.12
CA VAL A 196 -23.29 -4.17 6.01
C VAL A 196 -22.02 -4.34 5.18
N GLY A 197 -21.78 -5.55 4.69
CA GLY A 197 -20.63 -5.82 3.82
C GLY A 197 -20.66 -4.99 2.55
N SER A 198 -19.48 -4.52 2.14
CA SER A 198 -19.24 -3.83 0.86
C SER A 198 -18.55 -4.79 -0.12
N PRO A 199 -18.79 -4.68 -1.43
CA PRO A 199 -18.00 -5.41 -2.44
C PRO A 199 -16.55 -4.89 -2.53
N THR A 200 -16.24 -3.72 -1.96
CA THR A 200 -14.90 -3.14 -2.01
C THR A 200 -13.90 -4.03 -1.28
N THR A 201 -12.75 -4.22 -1.91
CA THR A 201 -11.57 -4.85 -1.31
C THR A 201 -10.32 -4.06 -1.68
N SER A 202 -9.26 -4.20 -0.90
CA SER A 202 -7.96 -3.62 -1.26
C SER A 202 -6.82 -4.55 -0.82
N THR A 203 -5.72 -4.49 -1.55
CA THR A 203 -4.53 -5.31 -1.28
C THR A 203 -3.45 -4.46 -0.66
N CYS A 204 -2.96 -4.87 0.52
CA CYS A 204 -1.79 -4.29 1.17
C CYS A 204 -0.67 -5.33 1.20
N ALA A 205 0.53 -4.96 0.74
CA ALA A 205 1.68 -5.87 0.73
C ALA A 205 2.00 -6.47 2.11
N TYR A 206 1.78 -5.69 3.18
CA TYR A 206 2.12 -6.09 4.54
C TYR A 206 0.96 -6.74 5.31
N LYS A 207 -0.29 -6.45 4.92
CA LYS A 207 -1.47 -6.87 5.69
C LYS A 207 -2.33 -7.92 4.98
N GLY A 208 -2.18 -8.05 3.67
CA GLY A 208 -3.03 -8.90 2.84
C GLY A 208 -4.26 -8.15 2.34
N HIS A 209 -5.37 -8.86 2.20
CA HIS A 209 -6.59 -8.36 1.58
C HIS A 209 -7.55 -7.81 2.63
N ALA A 210 -7.86 -6.53 2.54
CA ALA A 210 -8.90 -5.89 3.35
C ALA A 210 -10.28 -6.11 2.72
N ALA A 211 -11.28 -6.37 3.55
CA ALA A 211 -12.69 -6.33 3.19
C ALA A 211 -13.34 -5.13 3.88
N TYR A 212 -14.16 -4.39 3.14
CA TYR A 212 -14.79 -3.17 3.65
C TYR A 212 -16.23 -3.43 4.10
N VAL A 213 -16.69 -2.59 5.02
CA VAL A 213 -18.09 -2.54 5.48
C VAL A 213 -18.56 -1.10 5.48
N SER A 214 -19.82 -0.92 5.09
CA SER A 214 -20.52 0.35 5.04
C SER A 214 -21.56 0.43 6.16
N LEU A 215 -22.00 1.63 6.49
CA LEU A 215 -23.21 1.80 7.29
C LEU A 215 -24.42 1.27 6.53
N ARG A 216 -25.34 0.60 7.24
CA ARG A 216 -26.66 0.27 6.68
C ARG A 216 -27.42 1.56 6.36
N PRO A 217 -28.21 1.58 5.28
CA PRO A 217 -29.09 2.71 5.00
C PRO A 217 -29.97 3.06 6.21
N GLY A 218 -29.94 4.33 6.61
CA GLY A 218 -30.69 4.84 7.76
C GLY A 218 -30.12 4.46 9.15
N ALA A 219 -28.95 3.80 9.23
CA ALA A 219 -28.30 3.47 10.50
C ALA A 219 -27.98 4.72 11.35
N VAL A 220 -27.65 5.83 10.69
CA VAL A 220 -27.41 7.13 11.33
C VAL A 220 -28.44 8.14 10.79
N PRO A 221 -29.35 8.64 11.63
CA PRO A 221 -30.38 9.58 11.19
C PRO A 221 -29.79 10.86 10.55
N GLY A 222 -30.22 11.18 9.34
CA GLY A 222 -29.83 12.40 8.63
C GLY A 222 -28.41 12.37 8.03
N LEU A 223 -27.71 11.23 8.09
CA LEU A 223 -26.44 11.05 7.42
C LEU A 223 -26.65 10.64 5.95
N ASP A 224 -25.86 11.23 5.06
CA ASP A 224 -25.77 10.79 3.66
C ASP A 224 -25.19 9.36 3.58
N GLU A 225 -25.69 8.56 2.64
CA GLU A 225 -25.21 7.18 2.43
C GLU A 225 -23.72 7.18 2.05
N GLU A 226 -23.28 8.16 1.27
CA GLU A 226 -21.87 8.28 0.85
C GLU A 226 -20.93 8.49 2.06
N ALA A 227 -21.38 9.20 3.09
CA ALA A 227 -20.60 9.40 4.30
C ALA A 227 -20.41 8.08 5.09
N GLY A 228 -21.31 7.11 4.92
CA GLY A 228 -21.24 5.78 5.51
C GLY A 228 -20.60 4.70 4.61
N HIS A 229 -20.25 5.01 3.36
CA HIS A 229 -19.67 4.06 2.42
C HIS A 229 -18.27 3.62 2.85
N ASP A 230 -17.98 2.32 2.92
CA ASP A 230 -16.66 1.79 3.29
C ASP A 230 -16.09 2.44 4.58
N VAL A 231 -16.97 2.68 5.56
CA VAL A 231 -16.64 3.42 6.80
C VAL A 231 -15.60 2.71 7.66
N ALA A 232 -15.52 1.38 7.53
CA ALA A 232 -14.56 0.54 8.20
C ALA A 232 -14.07 -0.59 7.29
N TRP A 233 -12.97 -1.21 7.70
CA TRP A 233 -12.44 -2.40 7.07
C TRP A 233 -12.03 -3.44 8.11
N THR A 234 -11.89 -4.67 7.64
CA THR A 234 -11.35 -5.80 8.38
C THR A 234 -10.37 -6.57 7.51
N TYR A 235 -9.48 -7.33 8.13
CA TYR A 235 -8.67 -8.35 7.47
C TYR A 235 -9.21 -9.73 7.86
N PRO A 236 -9.98 -10.41 6.99
CA PRO A 236 -10.46 -11.76 7.27
C PRO A 236 -9.34 -12.80 7.19
N HIS A 237 -8.38 -12.57 6.29
CA HIS A 237 -7.22 -13.41 6.03
C HIS A 237 -5.93 -12.57 6.03
N PRO A 238 -5.52 -12.00 7.18
CA PRO A 238 -4.30 -11.22 7.28
C PRO A 238 -3.06 -12.05 6.96
N LEU A 239 -1.99 -11.35 6.57
CA LEU A 239 -0.65 -11.92 6.52
C LEU A 239 -0.10 -12.12 7.93
N HIS A 240 0.91 -12.99 8.05
CA HIS A 240 1.44 -13.46 9.33
C HIS A 240 1.83 -12.32 10.30
N GLU A 241 2.45 -11.25 9.77
CA GLU A 241 2.91 -10.11 10.58
C GLU A 241 1.78 -9.35 11.29
N VAL A 242 0.55 -9.44 10.76
CA VAL A 242 -0.63 -8.78 11.33
C VAL A 242 -1.76 -9.75 11.65
N GLU A 243 -1.42 -11.01 11.89
CA GLU A 243 -2.38 -12.07 12.24
C GLU A 243 -3.29 -11.69 13.42
N ALA A 244 -2.75 -10.92 14.38
CA ALA A 244 -3.47 -10.50 15.58
C ALA A 244 -4.70 -9.61 15.31
N VAL A 245 -4.79 -8.94 14.14
CA VAL A 245 -5.97 -8.13 13.79
C VAL A 245 -7.04 -8.91 13.02
N ARG A 246 -6.89 -10.24 12.87
CA ARG A 246 -7.88 -11.07 12.16
C ARG A 246 -9.28 -10.86 12.71
N GLY A 247 -10.21 -10.48 11.83
CA GLY A 247 -11.62 -10.29 12.18
C GLY A 247 -11.91 -9.10 13.10
N MET A 248 -10.91 -8.26 13.38
CA MET A 248 -11.11 -6.96 14.04
C MET A 248 -11.50 -5.90 13.00
N PHE A 249 -12.14 -4.83 13.46
CA PHE A 249 -12.55 -3.70 12.62
C PHE A 249 -11.64 -2.50 12.86
N CYS A 250 -11.30 -1.78 11.81
CA CYS A 250 -10.71 -0.46 11.92
C CYS A 250 -11.56 0.54 11.15
N PHE A 251 -11.76 1.72 11.73
CA PHE A 251 -12.57 2.79 11.17
C PHE A 251 -11.66 3.91 10.65
N TRP A 252 -12.09 4.58 9.59
CA TRP A 252 -11.36 5.72 9.03
C TRP A 252 -11.47 6.94 9.95
N ALA A 253 -10.45 7.19 10.78
CA ALA A 253 -10.36 8.42 11.59
C ALA A 253 -10.42 9.71 10.75
N GLU A 254 -10.15 9.63 9.44
CA GLU A 254 -10.34 10.69 8.46
C GLU A 254 -11.81 11.07 8.25
N ARG A 255 -12.73 10.12 8.48
CA ARG A 255 -14.15 10.19 8.10
C ARG A 255 -15.10 10.00 9.28
N THR A 256 -14.63 9.38 10.36
CA THR A 256 -15.35 9.21 11.64
C THR A 256 -14.79 10.11 12.73
N ASP A 257 -15.54 10.28 13.81
CA ASP A 257 -15.06 10.92 15.03
C ASP A 257 -14.43 9.86 15.94
N LEU A 258 -13.17 10.07 16.30
CA LEU A 258 -12.37 9.18 17.13
C LEU A 258 -12.07 9.87 18.46
N GLU A 259 -12.34 9.18 19.56
CA GLU A 259 -11.94 9.59 20.91
C GLU A 259 -11.02 8.52 21.50
N VAL A 260 -9.96 8.97 22.17
CA VAL A 260 -9.07 8.09 22.94
C VAL A 260 -8.86 8.64 24.34
N ASP A 261 -9.24 7.87 25.36
CA ASP A 261 -9.25 8.24 26.79
C ASP A 261 -10.02 9.53 27.10
N GLY A 262 -11.21 9.71 26.51
CA GLY A 262 -11.98 10.94 26.71
C GLY A 262 -11.50 12.12 25.86
N VAL A 263 -10.45 11.94 25.04
CA VAL A 263 -9.85 13.01 24.25
C VAL A 263 -10.13 12.80 22.76
N ALA A 264 -10.84 13.74 22.15
CA ALA A 264 -11.08 13.75 20.72
C ALA A 264 -9.75 13.83 19.95
N VAL A 265 -9.57 12.91 18.99
CA VAL A 265 -8.43 12.86 18.07
C VAL A 265 -8.77 13.66 16.81
N PRO A 266 -7.97 14.68 16.45
CA PRO A 266 -8.19 15.41 15.19
C PRO A 266 -8.12 14.46 13.99
N ARG A 267 -9.02 14.68 13.02
CA ARG A 267 -9.03 13.89 11.78
C ARG A 267 -7.70 14.07 11.05
N PRO A 268 -6.95 12.99 10.78
CA PRO A 268 -5.70 13.10 10.06
C PRO A 268 -5.96 13.43 8.58
N ALA A 269 -5.00 14.10 7.95
CA ALA A 269 -4.96 14.25 6.49
C ALA A 269 -4.05 13.16 5.93
N THR A 270 -4.63 12.23 5.17
CA THR A 270 -3.93 11.10 4.54
C THR A 270 -4.41 10.95 3.09
N PRO A 271 -3.76 10.10 2.27
CA PRO A 271 -4.26 9.81 0.93
C PRO A 271 -5.71 9.29 0.88
N TRP A 272 -6.24 8.78 2.00
CA TRP A 272 -7.61 8.26 2.11
C TRP A 272 -8.64 9.30 2.60
N SER A 273 -8.23 10.54 2.84
CA SER A 273 -9.13 11.61 3.31
C SER A 273 -10.16 12.04 2.25
N ALA A 274 -9.90 11.83 0.96
CA ALA A 274 -10.78 12.22 -0.14
C ALA A 274 -11.79 11.13 -0.57
N GLY A 275 -11.81 9.98 0.13
CA GLY A 275 -12.52 8.76 -0.31
C GLY A 275 -11.56 7.80 -1.00
N LEU A 276 -11.84 6.49 -0.93
CA LEU A 276 -11.11 5.50 -1.71
C LEU A 276 -11.56 5.65 -3.16
N GLU A 277 -10.68 6.10 -4.05
CA GLU A 277 -10.88 5.87 -5.49
C GLU A 277 -10.98 4.34 -5.69
N PRO A 278 -12.00 3.83 -6.39
CA PRO A 278 -12.07 2.41 -6.69
C PRO A 278 -10.84 1.99 -7.51
N ALA A 279 -10.23 0.88 -7.09
CA ALA A 279 -9.14 0.24 -7.82
C ALA A 279 -9.59 -0.31 -9.18
#